data_AF-A0A965Z7X0-F1
#
_entry.id   AF-A0A965Z7X0-F1
#
_cell.length_a   1.000
_cell.length_b   1.000
_cell.length_c   1.000
_cell.angle_alpha   90.00
_cell.angle_beta   90.00
_cell.angle_gamma   90.00
#
_symmetry.space_group_name_H-M   'P 1'
#
loop_
_entity.id
_entity.type
_entity.pdbx_description
1 polymer ?
#
loop_
_entity_poly.entity_id
_entity_poly.type
_entity_poly.pdbx_seq_one_letter_code
_entity_poly.pdbx_strand_id
1 'polypeptide(L)'
;MEKEKTMKPKALKTTKENAFEENKTVYLACYSSGQYEDYEKTIVFASFSKNKVVKWVRKFNSIHLKWINYYKKLYEEDKVLGLLTKPKYEDKHFDEWYSLNKINSAFIEEVELR
;
A
#
# COMPACT_ATOMS: atom_id res chain seq x y z
N MET A 1 42.28 8.30 55.24
CA MET A 1 41.68 7.07 54.68
C MET A 1 40.94 7.45 53.40
N GLU A 2 41.68 7.58 52.30
CA GLU A 2 41.12 7.92 50.99
C GLU A 2 40.77 6.63 50.25
N LYS A 3 39.53 6.51 49.77
CA LYS A 3 39.02 5.32 49.09
C LYS A 3 39.32 5.43 47.60
N GLU A 4 40.27 4.63 47.13
CA GLU A 4 40.53 4.36 45.72
C GLU A 4 39.27 3.80 45.03
N LYS A 5 38.73 4.56 44.07
CA LYS A 5 37.64 4.09 43.21
C LYS A 5 38.25 3.31 42.04
N THR A 6 38.09 2.00 42.07
CA THR A 6 38.46 1.10 40.98
C THR A 6 37.54 1.31 39.76
N MET A 7 38.11 1.82 38.68
CA MET A 7 37.43 2.07 37.41
C MET A 7 37.42 0.77 36.60
N LYS A 8 36.24 0.15 36.43
CA LYS A 8 36.08 -1.08 35.65
C LYS A 8 36.22 -0.79 34.14
N PRO A 9 36.90 -1.65 33.37
CA PRO A 9 37.06 -1.45 31.93
C PRO A 9 35.72 -1.62 31.21
N LYS A 10 35.43 -0.64 30.34
CA LYS A 10 34.26 -0.59 29.47
C LYS A 10 34.48 -1.58 28.34
N ALA A 11 33.71 -2.68 28.33
CA ALA A 11 33.81 -3.70 27.29
C ALA A 11 33.60 -3.09 25.90
N LEU A 12 34.62 -3.23 25.04
CA LEU A 12 34.53 -2.92 23.61
C LEU A 12 33.47 -3.84 23.01
N LYS A 13 32.39 -3.24 22.48
CA LYS A 13 31.44 -3.96 21.64
C LYS A 13 32.11 -4.20 20.30
N THR A 14 32.52 -5.44 20.06
CA THR A 14 32.95 -5.92 18.75
C THR A 14 31.81 -5.73 17.76
N THR A 15 31.99 -4.76 16.87
CA THR A 15 31.18 -4.58 15.66
C THR A 15 31.33 -5.84 14.84
N LYS A 16 30.25 -6.60 14.68
CA LYS A 16 30.15 -7.65 13.66
C LYS A 16 30.05 -6.99 12.29
N GLU A 17 31.19 -6.47 11.82
CA GLU A 17 31.44 -6.28 10.40
C GLU A 17 31.80 -7.67 9.87
N ASN A 18 30.86 -8.30 9.17
CA ASN A 18 30.99 -9.47 8.28
C ASN A 18 29.74 -10.36 8.39
N ALA A 19 28.69 -9.94 7.71
CA ALA A 19 27.68 -10.83 7.12
C ALA A 19 27.50 -10.27 5.70
N PHE A 20 28.33 -10.71 4.76
CA PHE A 20 27.96 -11.75 3.79
C PHE A 20 26.58 -11.45 3.22
N GLU A 21 26.55 -11.04 1.95
CA GLU A 21 25.40 -10.59 1.18
C GLU A 21 24.24 -11.60 1.29
N GLU A 22 23.41 -11.46 2.32
CA GLU A 22 22.09 -12.08 2.32
C GLU A 22 21.32 -11.39 1.18
N ASN A 23 20.93 -12.15 0.15
CA ASN A 23 20.00 -11.70 -0.89
C ASN A 23 18.80 -11.05 -0.19
N LYS A 24 18.78 -9.72 -0.15
CA LYS A 24 17.77 -9.00 0.61
C LYS A 24 16.48 -9.04 -0.19
N THR A 25 15.51 -9.80 0.29
CA THR A 25 14.15 -9.75 -0.25
C THR A 25 13.55 -8.38 0.00
N VAL A 26 13.11 -7.73 -1.07
CA VAL A 26 12.33 -6.50 -1.05
C VAL A 26 10.89 -6.83 -1.36
N TYR A 27 9.99 -6.28 -0.56
CA TYR A 27 8.55 -6.39 -0.77
C TYR A 27 8.05 -5.11 -1.44
N LEU A 28 7.44 -5.26 -2.61
CA LEU A 28 6.83 -4.16 -3.36
C LEU A 28 5.33 -4.11 -3.06
N ALA A 29 4.85 -2.91 -2.73
CA ALA A 29 3.44 -2.60 -2.68
C ALA A 29 2.99 -2.15 -4.06
N CYS A 30 2.15 -2.95 -4.72
CA CYS A 30 1.68 -2.70 -6.07
C CYS A 30 0.16 -2.57 -6.09
N TYR A 31 -0.40 -1.87 -7.06
CA TYR A 31 -1.80 -2.05 -7.47
C TYR A 31 -1.87 -2.25 -8.97
N SER A 32 -2.95 -2.88 -9.43
CA SER A 32 -3.24 -2.99 -10.85
C SER A 32 -4.47 -2.21 -11.25
N SER A 33 -4.49 -1.78 -12.51
CA SER A 33 -5.63 -1.14 -13.16
C SER A 33 -5.85 -1.71 -14.56
N GLY A 34 -7.06 -1.52 -15.08
CA GLY A 34 -7.42 -1.98 -16.42
C GLY A 34 -7.72 -3.49 -16.50
N GLN A 35 -8.04 -3.94 -17.70
CA GLN A 35 -8.37 -5.34 -18.01
C GLN A 35 -7.76 -5.72 -19.36
N TYR A 36 -7.31 -6.98 -19.48
CA TYR A 36 -6.74 -7.55 -20.71
C TYR A 36 -5.60 -6.71 -21.31
N GLU A 37 -5.86 -6.02 -22.42
CA GLU A 37 -4.86 -5.27 -23.19
C GLU A 37 -4.39 -3.99 -22.48
N ASP A 38 -5.25 -3.39 -21.63
CA ASP A 38 -4.95 -2.18 -20.85
C ASP A 38 -4.50 -2.49 -19.42
N TYR A 39 -4.08 -3.74 -19.15
CA TYR A 39 -3.60 -4.10 -17.81
C TYR A 39 -2.30 -3.37 -17.49
N GLU A 40 -2.36 -2.52 -16.47
CA GLU A 40 -1.20 -1.81 -15.95
C GLU A 40 -0.96 -2.15 -14.47
N LYS A 41 0.31 -2.23 -14.10
CA LYS A 41 0.76 -2.44 -12.74
C LYS A 41 1.59 -1.24 -12.29
N THR A 42 1.14 -0.60 -11.22
CA THR A 42 1.84 0.52 -10.60
C THR A 42 2.51 0.08 -9.30
N ILE A 43 3.81 0.39 -9.16
CA ILE A 43 4.56 0.21 -7.92
C ILE A 43 4.41 1.48 -7.08
N VAL A 44 3.90 1.36 -5.86
CA VAL A 44 3.67 2.51 -4.97
C VAL A 44 4.88 2.77 -4.08
N PHE A 45 5.40 1.71 -3.44
CA PHE A 45 6.63 1.79 -2.67
C PHE A 45 7.24 0.40 -2.45
N ALA A 46 8.50 0.39 -2.02
CA ALA A 46 9.26 -0.80 -1.68
C ALA A 46 9.65 -0.78 -0.19
N SER A 47 9.72 -1.96 0.43
CA SER A 47 10.22 -2.09 1.79
C SER A 47 10.84 -3.47 2.05
N PHE A 48 11.90 -3.54 2.85
CA PHE A 48 12.43 -4.79 3.38
C PHE A 48 11.50 -5.43 4.45
N SER A 49 10.50 -4.70 4.94
CA SER A 49 9.58 -5.20 5.96
C SER A 49 8.25 -5.65 5.35
N LYS A 50 8.06 -6.97 5.21
CA LYS A 50 6.79 -7.57 4.75
C LYS A 50 5.58 -7.04 5.52
N ASN A 51 5.69 -6.93 6.84
CA ASN A 51 4.61 -6.46 7.70
C ASN A 51 4.16 -5.02 7.39
N LYS A 52 5.09 -4.12 7.02
CA LYS A 52 4.74 -2.75 6.62
C LYS A 52 3.92 -2.76 5.32
N VAL A 53 4.36 -3.54 4.34
CA VAL A 53 3.69 -3.67 3.04
C VAL A 53 2.31 -4.33 3.20
N VAL A 54 2.20 -5.41 3.98
CA VAL A 54 0.92 -6.08 4.29
C VAL A 54 -0.09 -5.13 4.92
N LYS A 55 0.35 -4.33 5.92
CA LYS A 55 -0.54 -3.35 6.57
C LYS A 55 -1.03 -2.31 5.58
N TRP A 56 -0.16 -1.83 4.70
CA TRP A 56 -0.53 -0.87 3.68
C TRP A 56 -1.52 -1.47 2.67
N VAL A 57 -1.24 -2.66 2.12
CA VAL A 57 -2.13 -3.31 1.13
C VAL A 57 -3.52 -3.54 1.71
N ARG A 58 -3.61 -4.01 2.96
CA ARG A 58 -4.90 -4.18 3.65
C ARG A 58 -5.64 -2.86 3.82
N LYS A 59 -4.94 -1.80 4.23
CA LYS A 59 -5.53 -0.47 4.41
C LYS A 59 -6.01 0.11 3.08
N PHE A 60 -5.21 -0.01 2.02
CA PHE A 60 -5.54 0.43 0.68
C PHE A 60 -6.81 -0.26 0.18
N ASN A 61 -6.84 -1.59 0.18
CA ASN A 61 -8.00 -2.36 -0.31
C ASN A 61 -9.27 -2.08 0.50
N SER A 62 -9.15 -1.86 1.81
CA SER A 62 -10.29 -1.48 2.66
C SER A 62 -10.85 -0.09 2.31
N ILE A 63 -9.97 0.90 2.11
CA ILE A 63 -10.37 2.26 1.70
C ILE A 63 -10.97 2.23 0.30
N HIS A 64 -10.34 1.50 -0.62
CA HIS A 64 -10.80 1.32 -2.00
C HIS A 64 -12.22 0.77 -2.05
N LEU A 65 -12.47 -0.35 -1.35
CA LEU A 65 -13.79 -0.95 -1.27
C LEU A 65 -14.83 -0.03 -0.64
N LYS A 66 -14.44 0.76 0.38
CA LYS A 66 -15.34 1.75 1.00
C LYS A 66 -15.79 2.80 -0.02
N TRP A 67 -14.86 3.32 -0.82
CA TRP A 67 -15.19 4.34 -1.83
C TRP A 67 -15.99 3.77 -2.99
N ILE A 68 -15.65 2.57 -3.50
CA ILE A 68 -16.46 1.89 -4.51
C ILE A 68 -17.89 1.73 -4.02
N ASN A 69 -18.09 1.25 -2.79
CA ASN A 69 -19.43 1.06 -2.23
C ASN A 69 -20.18 2.38 -1.98
N TYR A 70 -19.47 3.44 -1.58
CA TYR A 70 -20.06 4.77 -1.41
C TYR A 70 -20.64 5.27 -2.74
N TYR A 71 -19.84 5.25 -3.80
CA TYR A 71 -20.31 5.69 -5.11
C TYR A 71 -21.33 4.75 -5.72
N LYS A 72 -21.19 3.44 -5.53
CA LYS A 72 -22.19 2.46 -5.97
C LYS A 72 -23.57 2.79 -5.40
N LYS A 73 -23.67 3.15 -4.12
CA LYS A 73 -24.94 3.60 -3.51
C LYS A 73 -25.46 4.88 -4.13
N LEU A 74 -24.59 5.88 -4.33
CA LEU A 74 -24.96 7.14 -4.98
C LEU A 74 -25.56 6.93 -6.37
N TYR A 75 -25.06 5.96 -7.14
CA TYR A 75 -25.54 5.67 -8.51
C TYR A 75 -26.60 4.55 -8.58
N GLU A 76 -26.80 3.74 -7.52
CA GLU A 76 -27.82 2.67 -7.48
C GLU A 76 -29.13 3.09 -6.81
N GLU A 77 -29.12 4.01 -5.84
CA GLU A 77 -30.36 4.47 -5.17
C GLU A 77 -31.26 5.30 -6.12
N ASP A 78 -30.72 5.82 -7.22
CA ASP A 78 -31.49 6.51 -8.28
C ASP A 78 -32.17 5.55 -9.28
N LYS A 79 -32.09 4.21 -9.09
CA LYS A 79 -32.70 3.20 -9.98
C LYS A 79 -34.21 2.99 -9.80
N VAL A 80 -34.94 3.83 -9.06
CA VAL A 80 -36.39 3.67 -8.87
C VAL A 80 -37.21 4.03 -10.12
N LEU A 81 -36.65 4.76 -11.08
CA LEU A 81 -37.19 4.82 -12.45
C LEU A 81 -36.02 4.93 -13.41
N GLY A 82 -35.98 4.10 -14.45
CA GLY A 82 -34.93 4.01 -15.47
C GLY A 82 -34.69 5.26 -16.31
N LEU A 83 -34.47 6.40 -15.67
CA LEU A 83 -34.19 7.70 -16.23
C LEU A 83 -33.01 8.28 -15.46
N LEU A 84 -31.87 8.35 -16.15
CA LEU A 84 -30.70 9.21 -15.89
C LEU A 84 -31.12 10.64 -15.52
N THR A 85 -31.58 10.90 -14.30
CA THR A 85 -32.19 12.20 -13.98
C THR A 85 -31.83 12.71 -12.60
N LYS A 86 -30.52 12.94 -12.39
CA LYS A 86 -30.07 14.25 -11.89
C LYS A 86 -28.77 14.69 -12.61
N PRO A 87 -28.84 15.53 -13.64
CA PRO A 87 -27.66 16.20 -14.24
C PRO A 87 -26.90 17.12 -13.27
N LYS A 88 -27.31 17.20 -12.00
CA LYS A 88 -26.66 18.01 -10.96
C LYS A 88 -25.45 17.33 -10.31
N TYR A 89 -25.33 16.00 -10.40
CA TYR A 89 -24.24 15.24 -9.79
C TYR A 89 -23.34 14.53 -10.82
N GLU A 90 -23.76 14.43 -12.07
CA GLU A 90 -23.04 13.73 -13.15
C GLU A 90 -21.65 14.31 -13.41
N ASP A 91 -21.43 15.63 -13.29
CA ASP A 91 -20.14 16.20 -13.67
C ASP A 91 -19.09 16.24 -12.55
N LYS A 92 -19.48 16.29 -11.27
CA LYS A 92 -18.51 16.62 -10.20
C LYS A 92 -17.70 15.45 -9.68
N HIS A 93 -18.27 14.25 -9.66
CA HIS A 93 -17.65 13.08 -9.02
C HIS A 93 -17.52 11.87 -9.97
N PHE A 94 -17.91 12.03 -11.23
CA PHE A 94 -17.80 10.95 -12.21
C PHE A 94 -16.35 10.57 -12.49
N ASP A 95 -15.46 11.56 -12.66
CA ASP A 95 -14.03 11.29 -12.89
C ASP A 95 -13.37 10.53 -11.73
N GLU A 96 -13.73 10.89 -10.50
CA GLU A 96 -13.25 10.25 -9.28
C GLU A 96 -13.75 8.80 -9.21
N TRP A 97 -15.05 8.59 -9.44
CA TRP A 97 -15.65 7.27 -9.48
C TRP A 97 -15.06 6.40 -10.60
N TYR A 98 -14.92 6.95 -11.80
CA TYR A 98 -14.38 6.27 -12.96
C TYR A 98 -12.92 5.85 -12.73
N SER A 99 -12.11 6.74 -12.16
CA SER A 99 -10.72 6.46 -11.79
C SER A 99 -10.63 5.35 -10.75
N LEU A 100 -11.52 5.34 -9.75
CA LEU A 100 -11.57 4.28 -8.75
C LEU A 100 -11.98 2.94 -9.37
N ASN A 101 -12.99 2.89 -10.24
CA ASN A 101 -13.39 1.61 -10.85
C ASN A 101 -12.34 1.00 -11.77
N LYS A 102 -11.41 1.81 -12.30
CA LYS A 102 -10.26 1.29 -13.06
C LYS A 102 -9.28 0.54 -12.19
N ILE A 103 -9.23 0.79 -10.89
CA ILE A 103 -8.31 0.12 -9.96
C ILE A 103 -8.90 -1.22 -9.53
N ASN A 104 -8.16 -2.30 -9.78
CA ASN A 104 -8.56 -3.65 -9.38
C ASN A 104 -8.34 -3.86 -7.88
N SER A 105 -7.09 -4.07 -7.47
CA SER A 105 -6.71 -4.21 -6.06
C SER A 105 -5.20 -4.01 -5.88
N ALA A 106 -4.80 -3.69 -4.65
CA ALA A 106 -3.40 -3.72 -4.25
C ALA A 106 -2.96 -5.14 -3.86
N PHE A 107 -1.73 -5.48 -4.20
CA PHE A 107 -1.08 -6.76 -3.92
C PHE A 107 0.41 -6.56 -3.56
N ILE A 108 1.04 -7.65 -3.11
CA ILE A 108 2.44 -7.68 -2.73
C ILE A 108 3.20 -8.49 -3.76
N GLU A 109 4.35 -7.97 -4.17
CA GLU A 109 5.32 -8.70 -4.98
C GLU A 109 6.64 -8.81 -4.22
N GLU A 110 7.27 -9.97 -4.29
CA GLU A 110 8.55 -10.25 -3.65
C GLU A 110 9.64 -10.21 -4.72
N VAL A 111 10.67 -9.39 -4.49
CA VAL A 111 11.80 -9.22 -5.41
C VAL A 111 13.09 -9.50 -4.64
N GLU A 112 13.92 -10.37 -5.18
CA GLU A 112 15.26 -10.62 -4.66
C GLU A 112 16.22 -9.58 -5.26
N LEU A 113 16.91 -8.84 -4.39
CA LEU A 113 18.01 -7.98 -4.84
C LEU A 113 19.20 -8.85 -5.21
N ARG A 114 19.73 -8.62 -6.43
CA ARG A 114 20.97 -9.22 -6.94
C ARG A 114 22.16 -8.33 -6.66
#